data_AF-A0A350CXK0-F1
#
_entry.id   AF-A0A350CXK0-F1
#
_cell.length_a   1.000
_cell.length_b   1.000
_cell.length_c   1.000
_cell.angle_alpha   90.00
_cell.angle_beta   90.00
_cell.angle_gamma   90.00
#
_symmetry.space_group_name_H-M   'P 1'
#
loop_
_entity.id
_entity.type
_entity.pdbx_description
1 polymer ?
#
loop_
_entity_poly.entity_id
_entity_poly.type
_entity_poly.pdbx_seq_one_letter_code
_entity_poly.pdbx_strand_id
1 'polypeptide(L)'
;MTKITIRRFDRNVVQALTNRGFPEPLARALAARHVTSPSDLDYEFKEMLSPWDLKNCKEAGEAIADAIWKQKNIVIIGDYDCDGATAVSVGILGL
;
A
#
# COMPACT_ATOMS: atom_id res chain seq x y z
N MET A 1 -10.29 -19.62 -25.30
CA MET A 1 -9.63 -18.77 -26.32
C MET A 1 -9.17 -17.49 -25.62
N THR A 2 -7.87 -17.19 -25.59
CA THR A 2 -7.34 -16.00 -24.89
C THR A 2 -7.80 -14.72 -25.60
N LYS A 3 -8.36 -13.77 -24.86
CA LYS A 3 -8.81 -12.48 -25.41
C LYS A 3 -7.74 -11.41 -25.17
N ILE A 4 -7.13 -10.92 -26.24
CA ILE A 4 -6.18 -9.80 -26.17
C ILE A 4 -6.99 -8.49 -26.15
N THR A 5 -6.74 -7.63 -25.17
CA THR A 5 -7.39 -6.31 -25.03
C THR A 5 -6.36 -5.20 -24.91
N ILE A 6 -6.69 -4.05 -25.50
CA ILE A 6 -5.89 -2.83 -25.38
C ILE A 6 -6.49 -1.98 -24.26
N ARG A 7 -5.69 -1.65 -23.25
CA ARG A 7 -6.12 -0.71 -22.19
C ARG A 7 -6.16 0.71 -22.74
N ARG A 8 -7.24 1.44 -22.44
CA ARG A 8 -7.35 2.87 -22.74
C ARG A 8 -6.43 3.66 -21.79
N PHE A 9 -5.95 4.80 -22.27
CA PHE A 9 -5.12 5.72 -21.51
C PHE A 9 -5.47 7.17 -21.90
N ASP A 10 -5.21 8.12 -21.01
CA ASP A 10 -5.38 9.55 -21.28
C ASP A 10 -4.11 10.11 -21.95
N ARG A 11 -4.27 10.73 -23.12
CA ARG A 11 -3.16 11.35 -23.86
C ARG A 11 -2.54 12.53 -23.12
N ASN A 12 -3.33 13.28 -22.35
CA ASN A 12 -2.82 14.40 -21.56
C ASN A 12 -1.87 13.91 -20.47
N VAL A 13 -2.23 12.80 -19.81
CA VAL A 13 -1.37 12.15 -18.81
C VAL A 13 -0.08 11.62 -19.46
N VAL A 14 -0.18 10.96 -20.62
CA VAL A 14 1.01 10.50 -21.37
C VAL A 14 1.94 11.65 -21.69
N GLN A 15 1.42 12.78 -22.18
CA GLN A 15 2.24 13.95 -22.49
C GLN A 15 2.86 14.55 -21.22
N ALA A 16 2.10 14.65 -20.13
CA ALA A 16 2.60 15.17 -18.86
C ALA A 16 3.75 14.33 -18.30
N LEU A 17 3.61 12.99 -18.31
CA LEU A 17 4.68 12.07 -17.89
C LEU A 17 5.88 12.12 -18.83
N THR A 18 5.66 12.20 -20.14
CA THR A 18 6.75 12.31 -21.12
C THR A 18 7.56 13.60 -20.91
N ASN A 19 6.88 14.72 -20.64
CA ASN A 19 7.53 15.99 -20.31
C ASN A 19 8.33 15.93 -19.00
N ARG A 20 8.00 14.99 -18.09
CA ARG A 20 8.72 14.72 -16.85
C ARG A 20 9.89 13.73 -17.03
N GLY A 21 10.17 13.31 -18.26
CA GLY A 21 11.33 12.46 -18.60
C GLY A 21 11.02 10.97 -18.74
N PHE A 22 9.75 10.55 -18.64
CA PHE A 22 9.39 9.15 -18.87
C PHE A 22 9.38 8.84 -20.38
N PRO A 23 9.96 7.72 -20.83
CA PRO A 23 9.82 7.28 -22.22
C PRO A 23 8.34 7.06 -22.58
N GLU A 24 7.93 7.46 -23.79
CA GLU A 24 6.52 7.41 -24.21
C GLU A 24 5.85 6.02 -24.02
N PRO A 25 6.50 4.88 -24.34
CA PRO A 25 5.90 3.56 -24.09
C PRO A 25 5.60 3.31 -22.61
N LEU A 26 6.48 3.77 -21.71
CA LEU A 26 6.30 3.66 -20.26
C LEU A 26 5.19 4.60 -19.80
N ALA A 27 5.19 5.86 -20.24
CA ALA A 27 4.15 6.83 -19.93
C ALA A 27 2.74 6.32 -20.33
N ARG A 28 2.61 5.67 -21.49
CA ARG A 28 1.36 5.01 -21.92
C ARG A 28 0.94 3.87 -21.00
N ALA A 29 1.89 3.03 -20.57
CA ALA A 29 1.61 1.91 -19.68
C ALA A 29 1.21 2.34 -18.26
N LEU A 30 1.79 3.44 -17.77
CA LEU A 30 1.50 4.09 -16.49
C LEU A 30 0.15 4.79 -16.51
N ALA A 31 -0.13 5.60 -17.54
CA ALA A 31 -1.41 6.27 -17.73
C ALA A 31 -2.58 5.26 -17.80
N ALA A 32 -2.38 4.11 -18.45
CA ALA A 32 -3.35 3.00 -18.50
C ALA A 32 -3.58 2.29 -17.15
N ARG A 33 -2.80 2.63 -16.11
CA ARG A 33 -2.93 2.16 -14.72
C ARG A 33 -3.28 3.27 -13.75
N HIS A 34 -3.69 4.44 -14.25
CA HIS A 34 -4.04 5.62 -13.46
C HIS A 34 -2.88 6.26 -12.69
N VAL A 35 -1.64 6.00 -13.11
CA VAL A 35 -0.48 6.81 -12.68
C VAL A 35 -0.51 8.09 -13.52
N THR A 36 -0.83 9.20 -12.86
CA THR A 36 -1.04 10.52 -13.47
C THR A 36 0.12 11.48 -13.24
N SER A 37 0.94 11.21 -12.23
CA SER A 37 2.08 12.02 -11.83
C SER A 37 3.28 11.15 -11.47
N PRO A 38 4.53 11.67 -11.52
CA PRO A 38 5.69 10.94 -11.01
C PRO A 38 5.56 10.57 -9.53
N SER A 39 4.91 11.40 -8.71
CA SER A 39 4.72 11.15 -7.28
C SER A 39 3.78 9.99 -6.98
N ASP A 40 2.94 9.57 -7.93
CA ASP A 40 2.14 8.36 -7.78
C ASP A 40 3.02 7.08 -7.76
N LEU A 41 4.31 7.21 -8.10
CA LEU A 41 5.31 6.15 -8.02
C LEU A 41 6.24 6.29 -6.81
N ASP A 42 6.03 7.29 -5.95
CA ASP A 42 6.81 7.43 -4.73
C ASP A 42 6.29 6.43 -3.69
N TYR A 43 7.13 5.45 -3.35
CA TYR A 43 6.82 4.38 -2.39
C TYR A 43 7.71 4.46 -1.14
N GLU A 44 8.38 5.60 -0.93
CA GLU A 44 9.15 5.83 0.30
C GLU A 44 8.20 5.89 1.50
N PHE A 45 8.65 5.35 2.63
CA PHE A 45 7.84 5.28 3.84
C PHE A 45 7.32 6.65 4.31
N LYS A 46 8.07 7.72 4.05
CA LYS A 46 7.69 9.11 4.40
C LYS A 46 6.51 9.65 3.59
N GLU A 47 6.24 9.07 2.41
CA GLU A 47 5.14 9.46 1.52
C GLU A 47 3.89 8.61 1.75
N MET A 48 3.97 7.56 2.59
CA MET A 48 2.82 6.77 2.99
C MET A 48 1.91 7.56 3.95
N LEU A 49 0.60 7.31 3.85
CA LEU A 49 -0.36 7.84 4.81
C LEU A 49 0.01 7.44 6.24
N SER A 50 -0.31 8.30 7.20
CA SER A 50 -0.02 8.01 8.59
C SER A 50 -0.85 6.80 9.04
N PRO A 51 -0.27 5.84 9.79
CA PRO A 51 -1.08 4.76 10.36
C PRO A 51 -2.17 5.30 11.30
N TRP A 52 -2.00 6.51 11.85
CA TRP A 52 -3.00 7.18 12.68
C TRP A 52 -4.27 7.59 11.92
N ASP A 53 -4.21 7.68 10.59
CA ASP A 53 -5.37 7.94 9.75
C ASP A 53 -6.23 6.69 9.55
N LEU A 54 -5.69 5.50 9.88
CA LEU A 54 -6.45 4.26 9.84
C LEU A 54 -7.42 4.22 11.01
N LYS A 55 -8.70 4.04 10.70
CA LYS A 55 -9.79 4.02 11.67
C LYS A 55 -9.45 3.09 12.86
N ASN A 56 -9.55 3.63 14.07
CA ASN A 56 -9.30 2.95 15.34
C ASN A 56 -7.86 2.46 15.57
N CYS A 57 -6.89 2.82 14.72
CA CYS A 57 -5.51 2.32 14.85
C CYS A 57 -4.85 2.82 16.14
N LYS A 58 -5.09 4.08 16.51
CA LYS A 58 -4.58 4.66 17.75
C LYS A 58 -5.15 3.95 18.98
N GLU A 59 -6.46 3.81 19.05
CA GLU A 59 -7.17 3.18 20.15
C GLU A 59 -6.78 1.70 20.31
N ALA A 60 -6.59 0.99 19.20
CA ALA A 60 -6.09 -0.39 19.21
C ALA A 60 -4.65 -0.48 19.73
N GLY A 61 -3.77 0.43 19.29
CA GLY A 61 -2.39 0.49 19.77
C GLY A 61 -2.29 0.77 21.27
N GLU A 62 -3.09 1.72 21.77
CA GLU A 62 -3.20 2.03 23.20
C GLU A 62 -3.69 0.80 23.99
N ALA A 63 -4.71 0.09 23.49
CA ALA A 63 -5.23 -1.11 24.15
C ALA A 63 -4.20 -2.25 24.23
N ILE A 64 -3.40 -2.44 23.17
CA ILE A 64 -2.31 -3.43 23.14
C ILE A 64 -1.20 -3.02 24.12
N ALA A 65 -0.76 -1.76 24.11
CA ALA A 65 0.26 -1.26 25.04
C ALA A 65 -0.18 -1.44 26.51
N ASP A 66 -1.44 -1.14 26.80
CA ASP A 66 -2.04 -1.36 28.11
C ASP A 66 -2.05 -2.83 28.54
N ALA A 67 -2.35 -3.75 27.61
CA ALA A 67 -2.35 -5.18 27.87
C ALA A 67 -0.94 -5.70 28.17
N ILE A 68 0.07 -5.20 27.45
CA ILE A 68 1.49 -5.52 27.68
C ILE A 68 1.92 -5.03 29.07
N TRP A 69 1.64 -3.76 29.42
CA TRP A 69 1.97 -3.22 30.74
C TRP A 69 1.27 -3.97 31.88
N LYS A 70 0.04 -4.42 31.66
CA LYS A 70 -0.73 -5.21 32.64
C LYS A 70 -0.40 -6.71 32.60
N GLN A 71 0.61 -7.12 31.82
CA GLN A 71 1.06 -8.51 31.68
C GLN A 71 -0.08 -9.49 31.35
N LYS A 72 -0.98 -9.07 30.46
CA LYS A 72 -2.07 -9.91 29.99
C LYS A 72 -1.56 -10.89 28.93
N ASN A 73 -2.20 -12.05 28.86
CA ASN A 73 -2.00 -12.97 27.74
C ASN A 73 -2.61 -12.36 26.47
N ILE A 74 -1.82 -12.26 25.39
CA ILE A 74 -2.24 -11.77 24.08
C ILE A 74 -2.19 -12.94 23.10
N VAL A 75 -3.26 -13.12 22.33
CA VAL A 75 -3.32 -14.10 21.24
C VAL A 75 -3.50 -13.34 19.95
N ILE A 76 -2.63 -13.60 18.98
CA ILE A 76 -2.67 -12.99 17.65
C ILE A 76 -3.23 -14.02 16.68
N ILE A 77 -4.37 -13.70 16.05
CA ILE A 77 -5.07 -14.57 15.11
C ILE A 77 -5.06 -13.87 13.75
N GLY A 78 -4.49 -14.51 12.75
CA GLY A 78 -4.51 -14.05 11.36
C GLY A 78 -5.26 -15.01 10.45
N ASP A 79 -5.43 -14.59 9.20
CA ASP A 79 -5.99 -15.44 8.16
C ASP A 79 -4.97 -16.48 7.66
N TYR A 80 -5.44 -17.49 6.92
CA TYR A 80 -4.63 -18.62 6.46
C TYR A 80 -3.76 -18.32 5.22
N ASP A 81 -3.86 -17.12 4.66
CA ASP A 81 -3.06 -16.72 3.50
C ASP A 81 -1.72 -16.09 3.89
N CYS A 82 -0.91 -15.74 2.88
CA CYS A 82 0.41 -15.18 3.12
C CYS A 82 0.36 -13.81 3.84
N ASP A 83 -0.68 -13.01 3.60
CA ASP A 83 -0.84 -11.72 4.26
C ASP A 83 -1.13 -11.94 5.76
N GLY A 84 -2.09 -12.82 6.06
CA GLY A 84 -2.41 -13.22 7.44
C GLY A 84 -1.22 -13.83 8.19
N ALA A 85 -0.52 -14.79 7.58
CA ALA A 85 0.63 -15.45 8.21
C ALA A 85 1.80 -14.49 8.48
N THR A 86 2.06 -13.54 7.57
CA THR A 86 3.11 -12.53 7.76
C THR A 86 2.70 -11.49 8.80
N ALA A 87 1.44 -11.06 8.82
CA ALA A 87 0.92 -10.16 9.86
C ALA A 87 1.02 -10.76 11.27
N VAL A 88 0.66 -12.05 11.44
CA VAL A 88 0.84 -12.76 12.73
C VAL A 88 2.31 -12.79 13.12
N SER A 89 3.19 -13.12 12.18
CA SER A 89 4.63 -13.17 12.45
C SER A 89 5.19 -11.81 12.90
N VAL A 90 4.77 -10.72 12.26
CA VAL A 90 5.12 -9.35 12.68
C VAL A 90 4.59 -9.05 14.08
N GLY A 91 3.34 -9.42 14.37
CA GLY A 91 2.76 -9.23 15.70
C GLY A 91 3.49 -10.02 16.80
N ILE A 92 3.87 -11.27 16.53
CA ILE A 92 4.58 -12.12 17.51
C ILE A 92 6.01 -11.65 17.75
N LEU A 93 6.70 -11.13 16.72
CA LEU A 93 8.08 -10.66 16.84
C LEU A 93 8.20 -9.21 17.32
N GLY A 94 7.15 -8.41 17.11
CA GLY A 94 7.13 -6.97 17.40
C GLY A 94 6.46 -6.59 18.72
N LEU A 95 5.66 -7.47 19.33
CA LEU A 95 5.00 -7.28 20.63
C LEU A 95 5.70 -8.07 21.73
#